data_AF-A0A9D9HL74-F1
#
_entry.id   AF-A0A9D9HL74-F1
#
_cell.length_a   1.000
_cell.length_b   1.000
_cell.length_c   1.000
_cell.angle_alpha   90.00
_cell.angle_beta   90.00
_cell.angle_gamma   90.00
#
_symmetry.space_group_name_H-M   'P 1'
#
loop_
_entity.id
_entity.type
_entity.pdbx_description
1 polymer ?
#
loop_
_entity_poly.entity_id
_entity_poly.type
_entity_poly.pdbx_seq_one_letter_code
_entity_poly.pdbx_strand_id
1 'polypeptide(L)' 'MDNRFSFKKGWNQLPQAKVPEARERIIKALGLQVSTSFYYRLYGKCEPKVSEAQAIEEIFHSYGITDIWGD' A
#
# COMPACT_ATOMS: atom_id res chain seq x y z
N MET A 1 14.48 2.59 -12.34
CA MET A 1 13.42 1.55 -12.23
C MET A 1 12.08 2.25 -12.28
N ASP A 2 11.12 1.71 -13.02
CA ASP A 2 9.76 2.24 -13.08
C ASP A 2 9.04 1.87 -11.77
N ASN A 3 8.87 2.83 -10.86
CA ASN A 3 8.25 2.63 -9.54
C ASN A 3 6.75 2.95 -9.56
N ARG A 4 6.09 2.98 -10.73
CA ARG A 4 4.65 3.28 -10.86
C ARG A 4 3.72 2.38 -10.03
N PHE A 5 4.18 1.18 -9.65
CA PHE A 5 3.42 0.22 -8.84
C PHE A 5 3.74 0.28 -7.35
N SER A 6 4.68 1.14 -6.95
CA SER A 6 4.94 1.44 -5.55
C SER A 6 3.75 2.21 -4.98
N PHE A 7 3.32 1.90 -3.75
CA PHE A 7 2.40 2.78 -3.00
C PHE A 7 3.11 3.55 -1.90
N LYS A 8 4.46 3.63 -1.95
CA LYS A 8 5.27 4.37 -0.99
C LYS A 8 4.90 5.85 -0.93
N LYS A 9 4.50 6.45 -2.05
CA LYS A 9 4.00 7.83 -2.10
C LYS A 9 2.78 8.04 -1.18
N GLY A 10 1.76 7.17 -1.27
CA GLY A 10 0.61 7.19 -0.38
C GLY A 10 0.99 6.84 1.07
N TRP A 11 1.90 5.89 1.24
CA TRP A 11 2.40 5.49 2.56
C TRP A 11 3.06 6.63 3.33
N ASN A 12 3.88 7.46 2.67
CA ASN A 12 4.57 8.59 3.29
C ASN A 12 3.62 9.73 3.72
N GLN A 13 2.39 9.74 3.20
CA GLN A 13 1.35 10.70 3.60
C GLN A 13 0.58 10.27 4.85
N LEU A 14 0.73 9.01 5.29
CA LEU A 14 0.05 8.53 6.50
C LEU A 14 0.64 9.19 7.76
N PRO A 15 -0.21 9.61 8.71
CA PRO A 15 0.24 9.96 10.05
C PRO A 15 0.95 8.76 10.70
N GLN A 16 2.06 9.00 11.40
CA GLN A 16 2.83 7.93 12.05
C GLN A 16 1.99 7.07 13.01
N ALA A 17 0.98 7.67 13.66
CA ALA A 17 0.04 6.96 14.52
C ALA A 17 -0.89 5.98 13.75
N LYS A 18 -1.12 6.20 12.46
CA LYS A 18 -1.98 5.37 11.60
C LYS A 18 -1.22 4.32 10.79
N VAL A 19 0.10 4.47 10.64
CA VAL A 19 0.98 3.50 9.98
C VAL A 19 0.76 2.05 10.42
N PRO A 20 0.73 1.69 11.73
CA PRO A 20 0.54 0.30 12.14
C PRO A 20 -0.85 -0.24 11.76
N GLU A 21 -1.89 0.57 11.93
CA GLU A 21 -3.28 0.23 11.57
C GLU A 21 -3.42 0.02 10.05
N ALA A 22 -2.90 0.95 9.25
CA ALA A 22 -2.93 0.87 7.79
C ALA A 22 -2.17 -0.37 7.29
N ARG A 23 -1.00 -0.69 7.88
CA ARG A 23 -0.23 -1.89 7.56
C ARG A 23 -1.05 -3.15 7.76
N GLU A 24 -1.70 -3.26 8.92
CA GLU A 24 -2.49 -4.43 9.28
C GLU A 24 -3.68 -4.60 8.33
N ARG A 25 -4.38 -3.50 8.02
CA ARG A 25 -5.48 -3.49 7.05
C ARG A 25 -5.04 -3.96 5.67
N ILE A 26 -3.89 -3.47 5.17
CA ILE A 26 -3.35 -3.88 3.87
C ILE A 26 -2.95 -5.36 3.89
N ILE A 27 -2.20 -5.80 4.91
CA ILE A 27 -1.79 -7.21 5.04
C ILE A 27 -3.02 -8.13 5.04
N LYS A 28 -4.06 -7.77 5.80
CA LYS A 28 -5.31 -8.54 5.89
C LYS A 28 -6.09 -8.53 4.58
N ALA A 29 -6.26 -7.37 3.93
CA ALA A 29 -6.99 -7.25 2.67
C ALA A 29 -6.32 -8.03 1.53
N LEU A 30 -4.98 -8.09 1.53
CA LEU A 30 -4.19 -8.79 0.53
C LEU A 30 -3.90 -10.26 0.91
N GLY A 31 -4.35 -10.71 2.09
CA GLY A 31 -4.09 -12.07 2.59
C GLY A 31 -2.61 -12.41 2.75
N LEU A 32 -1.76 -11.43 3.03
CA LEU A 32 -0.31 -11.61 3.11
C LEU A 32 0.08 -12.33 4.40
N GLN A 33 0.85 -13.41 4.27
CA GLN A 33 1.34 -14.18 5.42
C GLN A 33 2.73 -13.71 5.91
N VAL A 34 3.49 -13.04 5.03
CA VAL A 34 4.91 -12.69 5.27
C VAL A 34 5.13 -11.20 5.13
N SER A 35 5.88 -10.61 6.07
CA SER A 35 6.19 -9.18 6.09
C SER A 35 6.93 -8.71 4.82
N THR A 36 7.80 -9.54 4.27
CA THR A 36 8.54 -9.26 3.03
C THR A 36 7.62 -9.01 1.84
N SER A 37 6.50 -9.73 1.75
CA SER A 37 5.51 -9.58 0.67
C SER A 37 4.84 -8.21 0.67
N PHE A 38 4.68 -7.60 1.85
CA PHE A 38 4.21 -6.21 1.98
C PHE A 38 5.26 -5.24 1.41
N TYR A 39 6.53 -5.38 1.81
CA TYR A 39 7.59 -4.49 1.34
C TYR A 39 7.84 -4.59 -0.16
N TYR A 40 7.68 -5.77 -0.77
CA TYR A 40 7.75 -5.90 -2.23
C TYR A 40 6.70 -5.05 -2.95
N ARG A 41 5.48 -4.96 -2.42
CA ARG A 41 4.43 -4.12 -3.00
C ARG A 41 4.63 -2.65 -2.65
N LEU A 42 5.02 -2.35 -1.40
CA LEU A 42 5.31 -1.00 -0.94
C LEU A 42 6.33 -0.31 -1.86
N TYR A 43 7.39 -1.02 -2.25
CA TYR A 43 8.45 -0.51 -3.12
C TYR A 43 8.25 -0.80 -4.62
N GLY A 44 7.06 -1.28 -5.04
CA GLY A 44 6.74 -1.51 -6.45
C GLY A 44 7.56 -2.63 -7.12
N LYS A 45 8.16 -3.54 -6.34
CA LYS A 45 8.88 -4.72 -6.84
C LYS A 45 7.95 -5.82 -7.37
N CYS A 46 6.65 -5.70 -7.10
CA CYS A 46 5.61 -6.59 -7.59
C CYS A 46 4.50 -5.76 -8.22
N GLU A 47 4.13 -6.07 -9.46
CA GLU A 47 2.94 -5.50 -10.09
C GLU A 47 1.69 -6.02 -9.35
N PRO A 48 0.87 -5.14 -8.75
CA PRO A 48 -0.35 -5.55 -8.06
C PRO A 48 -1.42 -5.95 -9.07
N LYS A 49 -2.24 -6.94 -8.71
CA LYS A 49 -3.48 -7.21 -9.44
C LYS A 49 -4.43 -6.03 -9.29
N VAL A 50 -5.38 -5.89 -10.24
CA VAL A 50 -6.43 -4.86 -10.17
C VAL A 50 -7.15 -4.88 -8.82
N SER A 51 -7.53 -6.06 -8.32
CA SER A 51 -8.20 -6.18 -7.02
C SER A 51 -7.31 -5.79 -5.83
N GLU A 52 -6.01 -6.05 -5.89
CA GLU A 52 -5.07 -5.61 -4.84
C GLU A 52 -4.91 -4.09 -4.86
N ALA A 53 -4.80 -3.51 -6.05
CA ALA A 53 -4.72 -2.07 -6.23
C ALA A 53 -5.96 -1.37 -5.67
N GLN A 54 -7.16 -1.86 -6.02
CA GLN A 54 -8.43 -1.34 -5.49
C GLN A 54 -8.49 -1.42 -3.95
N ALA A 55 -8.11 -2.57 -3.37
CA ALA A 55 -8.10 -2.73 -1.91
C ALA A 55 -7.12 -1.77 -1.22
N ILE A 56 -5.95 -1.55 -1.81
CA ILE A 56 -4.98 -0.57 -1.32
C ILE A 56 -5.56 0.85 -1.40
N GLU A 57 -6.16 1.20 -2.54
CA GLU A 57 -6.79 2.50 -2.79
C GLU A 57 -7.91 2.80 -1.80
N GLU A 58 -8.82 1.86 -1.56
CA GLU A 58 -9.90 2.01 -0.57
C GLU A 58 -9.37 2.28 0.84
N ILE A 59 -8.30 1.60 1.24
CA ILE A 59 -7.67 1.82 2.55
C ILE A 59 -7.09 3.24 2.63
N PHE A 60 -6.33 3.68 1.63
CA PHE A 60 -5.76 5.02 1.61
C PHE A 60 -6.83 6.13 1.50
N HIS A 61 -7.88 5.91 0.70
CA HIS A 61 -9.03 6.82 0.62
C HIS A 61 -9.72 7.00 1.97
N SER A 62 -9.79 5.95 2.81
CA SER A 62 -10.33 6.07 4.17
C SER A 62 -9.51 7.00 5.08
N TYR A 63 -8.25 7.29 4.73
CA TYR A 63 -7.40 8.29 5.38
C TYR A 63 -7.36 9.63 4.62
N GLY A 64 -8.14 9.80 3.56
CA GLY A 64 -8.17 11.00 2.73
C GLY A 64 -7.01 11.10 1.73
N ILE A 65 -6.28 10.01 1.47
CA ILE A 65 -5.12 9.98 0.58
C ILE A 65 -5.56 9.42 -0.78
N THR A 66 -5.48 10.23 -1.84
CA THR A 66 -5.87 9.86 -3.21
C THR A 66 -4.67 9.72 -4.15
N ASP A 67 -3.54 10.36 -3.83
CA ASP A 67 -2.30 10.30 -4.60
C ASP A 67 -1.37 9.21 -4.04
N ILE A 68 -1.64 7.96 -4.41
CA ILE A 68 -1.12 6.77 -3.72
C ILE A 68 0.11 6.17 -4.40
N TRP A 69 0.08 6.10 -5.73
CA TRP A 69 1.04 5.34 -6.52
C TRP A 69 2.27 6.15 -6.90
N GLY A 70 3.44 5.50 -6.94
CA GLY A 70 4.76 6.09 -7.12
C GLY A 70 5.64 6.03 -5.86
N ASP A 71 6.78 6.72 -5.93
CA ASP A 71 7.71 6.90 -4.81
C ASP A 71 7.81 8.36 -4.39
#